data_AF-A0A7C6FF47-F1
#
_entry.id   AF-A0A7C6FF47-F1
#
_cell.length_a   1.000
_cell.length_b   1.000
_cell.length_c   1.000
_cell.angle_alpha   90.00
_cell.angle_beta   90.00
_cell.angle_gamma   90.00
#
_symmetry.space_group_name_H-M   'P 1'
#
loop_
_entity.id
_entity.type
_entity.pdbx_description
1 polymer ?
#
loop_
_entity_poly.entity_id
_entity_poly.type
_entity_poly.pdbx_seq_one_letter_code
_entity_poly.pdbx_strand_id
1 'polypeptide(L)'
;MYLFKLVFIIFFMSSIQLLAKSNQLNGWKASPLGVVGKITKVKEEKRNKKVIHLEGDGTKSSYLYTFSNSSKALKKLTWEMLYLEDFVIMVDVETLQGKRVLIYTPSGTYNDFQYGLGRHSISREWVKHTRDLEQDIKLYEPNNELMAVKKFVIRGSGFIDNLMLIKDKNSLNPKGKSKERVKQSTPKKFSLPVMKLLGDNPLKLKRGEQYREPGVIAQDVDGTTLFVNMSNDINSKEDGQYTVVYLATNSVGDSVVDRRIVIVGEGESQKESVSEEESIEPPEDDLLEEDNLMEKEKYEYPERPGL
;
A
#
# COMPACT_ATOMS: atom_id res chain seq x y z
N MET A 1 -28.07 -0.93 -56.65
CA MET A 1 -26.60 -1.03 -56.66
C MET A 1 -26.10 0.21 -55.92
N TYR A 2 -25.65 0.24 -54.66
CA TYR A 2 -25.17 -0.73 -53.68
C TYR A 2 -25.94 -0.56 -52.36
N LEU A 3 -26.33 -1.67 -51.72
CA LEU A 3 -26.89 -1.66 -50.36
C LEU A 3 -25.72 -1.81 -49.38
N PHE A 4 -25.33 -0.73 -48.70
CA PHE A 4 -24.33 -0.79 -47.63
C PHE A 4 -24.92 -1.58 -46.45
N LYS A 5 -24.59 -2.88 -46.36
CA LYS A 5 -24.79 -3.65 -45.14
C LYS A 5 -23.82 -3.12 -44.09
N LEU A 6 -24.36 -2.38 -43.13
CA LEU A 6 -23.64 -1.97 -41.93
C LEU A 6 -23.37 -3.25 -41.11
N VAL A 7 -22.18 -3.81 -41.24
CA VAL A 7 -21.70 -4.91 -40.39
C VAL A 7 -21.34 -4.28 -39.04
N PHE A 8 -22.22 -4.41 -38.06
CA PHE A 8 -21.86 -4.19 -36.66
C PHE A 8 -20.88 -5.29 -36.26
N ILE A 9 -19.58 -4.99 -36.34
CA ILE A 9 -18.54 -5.78 -35.68
C ILE A 9 -18.70 -5.51 -34.19
N ILE A 10 -19.44 -6.38 -33.51
CA ILE A 10 -19.46 -6.43 -32.05
C ILE A 10 -18.06 -6.88 -31.62
N PHE A 11 -17.21 -5.92 -31.26
CA PHE A 11 -15.99 -6.23 -30.51
C PHE A 11 -16.44 -6.86 -29.18
N PHE A 12 -16.23 -8.17 -29.03
CA PHE A 12 -16.31 -8.82 -27.73
C PHE A 12 -15.30 -8.13 -26.82
N MET A 13 -15.79 -7.34 -25.86
CA MET A 13 -14.95 -6.80 -24.80
C MET A 13 -14.20 -7.95 -24.13
N SER A 14 -12.87 -7.83 -24.09
CA SER A 14 -12.02 -8.68 -23.26
C SER A 14 -12.63 -8.79 -21.86
N SER A 15 -12.85 -10.00 -21.38
CA SER A 15 -13.58 -10.27 -20.14
C SER A 15 -12.83 -9.72 -18.92
N ILE A 16 -13.11 -8.47 -18.56
CA ILE A 16 -12.69 -7.83 -17.31
C ILE A 16 -13.61 -8.34 -16.21
N GLN A 17 -13.08 -9.00 -15.19
CA GLN A 17 -13.80 -9.15 -13.93
C GLN A 17 -13.52 -7.91 -13.09
N LEU A 18 -14.46 -6.97 -13.12
CA LEU A 18 -14.48 -5.83 -12.22
C LEU A 18 -15.05 -6.30 -10.88
N LEU A 19 -14.16 -6.68 -9.96
CA LEU A 19 -14.49 -7.43 -8.75
C LEU A 19 -14.81 -6.49 -7.58
N ALA A 20 -14.04 -5.42 -7.39
CA ALA A 20 -14.35 -4.36 -6.43
C ALA A 20 -14.57 -3.04 -7.17
N LYS A 21 -15.85 -2.62 -7.24
CA LYS A 21 -16.20 -1.28 -7.72
C LYS A 21 -16.16 -0.30 -6.55
N SER A 22 -15.60 0.89 -6.75
CA SER A 22 -15.69 2.05 -5.82
C SER A 22 -17.08 2.30 -5.26
N ASN A 23 -18.12 1.93 -6.01
CA ASN A 23 -19.52 2.15 -5.65
C ASN A 23 -20.12 1.02 -4.78
N GLN A 24 -19.37 -0.04 -4.44
CA GLN A 24 -19.84 -1.16 -3.61
C GLN A 24 -18.85 -1.47 -2.47
N LEU A 25 -19.34 -1.53 -1.23
CA LEU A 25 -18.54 -2.03 -0.09
C LEU A 25 -18.55 -3.56 -0.03
N ASN A 26 -19.40 -4.21 -0.84
CA ASN A 26 -19.59 -5.65 -0.83
C ASN A 26 -18.26 -6.34 -1.10
N GLY A 27 -17.77 -7.10 -0.12
CA GLY A 27 -16.52 -7.85 -0.18
C GLY A 27 -15.42 -7.29 0.71
N TRP A 28 -15.44 -5.99 1.04
CA TRP A 28 -14.49 -5.39 1.98
C TRP A 28 -14.92 -5.62 3.42
N LYS A 29 -13.96 -5.97 4.27
CA LYS A 29 -14.14 -6.14 5.72
C LYS A 29 -12.94 -5.55 6.45
N ALA A 30 -13.18 -4.78 7.49
CA ALA A 30 -12.14 -4.49 8.47
C ALA A 30 -11.87 -5.76 9.27
N SER A 31 -10.61 -6.07 9.52
CA SER A 31 -10.27 -7.19 10.39
C SER A 31 -10.74 -6.86 11.81
N PRO A 32 -11.42 -7.78 12.50
CA PRO A 32 -11.72 -7.63 13.91
C PRO A 32 -10.49 -7.90 14.80
N LEU A 33 -9.37 -8.34 14.22
CA LEU A 33 -8.14 -8.67 14.92
C LEU A 33 -7.15 -7.50 14.85
N GLY A 34 -6.51 -7.19 15.97
CA GLY A 34 -5.62 -6.04 16.10
C GLY A 34 -6.39 -4.73 16.34
N VAL A 35 -5.88 -3.62 15.80
CA VAL A 35 -6.56 -2.32 15.88
C VAL A 35 -7.65 -2.26 14.81
N VAL A 36 -8.91 -2.31 15.23
CA VAL A 36 -10.06 -2.32 14.32
C VAL A 36 -10.16 -0.98 13.58
N GLY A 37 -10.01 -1.05 12.26
CA GLY A 37 -10.19 0.11 11.38
C GLY A 37 -11.63 0.27 10.90
N LYS A 38 -11.90 1.40 10.25
CA LYS A 38 -13.18 1.75 9.62
C LYS A 38 -13.05 1.74 8.10
N ILE A 39 -14.10 1.26 7.43
CA ILE A 39 -14.24 1.33 5.97
C ILE A 39 -15.42 2.22 5.64
N THR A 40 -15.18 3.28 4.89
CA THR A 40 -16.22 4.21 4.45
C THR A 40 -16.18 4.45 2.96
N LYS A 41 -17.28 4.94 2.41
CA LYS A 41 -17.34 5.49 1.05
C LYS A 41 -17.38 7.00 1.16
N VAL A 42 -16.42 7.66 0.54
CA VAL A 42 -16.34 9.12 0.52
C VAL A 42 -16.20 9.61 -0.92
N LYS A 43 -16.66 10.83 -1.19
CA LYS A 43 -16.35 11.52 -2.45
C LYS A 43 -14.94 12.07 -2.33
N GLU A 44 -14.05 11.67 -3.23
CA GLU A 44 -12.71 12.27 -3.32
C GLU A 44 -12.82 13.46 -4.27
N GLU A 45 -12.61 14.67 -3.74
CA GLU A 45 -12.95 15.91 -4.44
C GLU A 45 -12.11 16.12 -5.69
N LYS A 46 -10.82 15.74 -5.69
CA LYS A 46 -9.96 15.91 -6.88
C LYS A 46 -10.40 15.03 -8.03
N ARG A 47 -10.88 13.81 -7.76
CA ARG A 47 -11.42 12.88 -8.76
C ARG A 47 -12.90 13.09 -9.07
N ASN A 48 -13.61 13.88 -8.26
CA ASN A 48 -15.07 14.00 -8.30
C ASN A 48 -15.78 12.63 -8.36
N LYS A 49 -15.23 11.63 -7.64
CA LYS A 49 -15.68 10.23 -7.68
C LYS A 49 -15.78 9.68 -6.27
N LYS A 50 -16.74 8.78 -6.02
CA LYS A 50 -16.78 8.00 -4.78
C LYS A 50 -15.64 6.97 -4.76
N VAL A 51 -14.95 6.86 -3.64
CA VAL A 51 -13.85 5.92 -3.41
C VAL A 51 -14.01 5.24 -2.05
N ILE A 52 -13.22 4.19 -1.83
CA ILE A 52 -13.16 3.50 -0.53
C ILE A 52 -12.10 4.18 0.31
N HIS A 53 -12.48 4.64 1.50
CA HIS A 53 -11.59 5.19 2.50
C HIS A 53 -11.40 4.16 3.62
N LEU A 54 -10.14 3.82 3.87
CA LEU A 54 -9.68 2.91 4.90
C LEU A 54 -9.02 3.75 5.98
N GLU A 55 -9.56 3.73 7.20
CA GLU A 55 -9.15 4.64 8.28
C GLU A 55 -8.87 3.84 9.55
N GLY A 56 -7.69 4.01 10.16
CA GLY A 56 -7.24 3.24 11.31
C GLY A 56 -5.88 3.70 11.85
N ASP A 57 -5.24 2.87 12.69
CA ASP A 57 -3.91 3.15 13.27
C ASP A 57 -2.80 2.62 12.37
N GLY A 58 -2.64 3.28 11.23
CA GLY A 58 -1.61 2.96 10.25
C GLY A 58 -1.61 1.49 9.83
N THR A 59 -0.41 0.91 9.74
CA THR A 59 -0.28 -0.53 9.46
C THR A 59 -0.81 -1.41 10.57
N LYS A 60 -1.19 -0.94 11.75
CA LYS A 60 -1.81 -1.81 12.79
C LYS A 60 -3.25 -2.17 12.46
N SER A 61 -3.93 -1.35 11.65
CA SER A 61 -5.24 -1.65 11.11
C SER A 61 -5.14 -2.41 9.78
N SER A 62 -6.10 -3.31 9.54
CA SER A 62 -6.10 -4.15 8.34
C SER A 62 -7.50 -4.29 7.73
N TYR A 63 -7.53 -4.33 6.41
CA TYR A 63 -8.74 -4.37 5.59
C TYR A 63 -8.56 -5.42 4.52
N LEU A 64 -9.57 -6.25 4.33
CA LEU A 64 -9.48 -7.37 3.39
C LEU A 64 -10.65 -7.40 2.43
N TYR A 65 -10.35 -7.88 1.23
CA TYR A 65 -11.29 -8.24 0.19
C TYR A 65 -11.11 -9.73 -0.14
N THR A 66 -12.20 -10.50 -0.14
CA THR A 66 -12.18 -11.94 -0.50
C THR A 66 -12.67 -12.15 -1.92
N PHE A 67 -11.90 -12.87 -2.73
CA PHE A 67 -12.25 -13.21 -4.10
C PHE A 67 -13.03 -14.54 -4.14
N SER A 68 -14.28 -14.49 -4.59
CA SER A 68 -15.14 -15.68 -4.66
C SER A 68 -15.01 -16.48 -5.96
N ASN A 69 -14.65 -15.83 -7.07
CA ASN A 69 -14.68 -16.41 -8.43
C ASN A 69 -13.32 -16.33 -9.15
N SER A 70 -12.21 -16.48 -8.41
CA SER A 70 -10.87 -16.48 -9.01
C SER A 70 -10.53 -17.82 -9.66
N SER A 71 -9.65 -17.79 -10.67
CA SER A 71 -9.12 -18.97 -11.35
C SER A 71 -7.70 -18.68 -11.83
N LYS A 72 -6.94 -19.72 -12.20
CA LYS A 72 -5.58 -19.58 -12.75
C LYS A 72 -5.47 -18.67 -13.98
N ALA A 73 -6.57 -18.47 -14.72
CA ALA A 73 -6.59 -17.57 -15.86
C ALA A 73 -6.52 -16.09 -15.44
N LEU A 74 -6.95 -15.77 -14.23
CA LEU A 74 -7.03 -14.42 -13.66
C LEU A 74 -5.76 -14.12 -12.83
N LYS A 75 -4.65 -13.86 -13.52
CA LYS A 75 -3.33 -13.70 -12.89
C LYS A 75 -2.84 -12.25 -12.78
N LYS A 76 -3.49 -11.29 -13.43
CA LYS A 76 -3.11 -9.87 -13.35
C LYS A 76 -3.97 -9.14 -12.31
N LEU A 77 -3.35 -8.69 -11.23
CA LEU A 77 -3.99 -7.88 -10.20
C LEU A 77 -3.69 -6.41 -10.45
N THR A 78 -4.71 -5.56 -10.45
CA THR A 78 -4.54 -4.10 -10.53
C THR A 78 -5.41 -3.40 -9.51
N TRP A 79 -4.92 -2.29 -9.00
CA TRP A 79 -5.63 -1.41 -8.08
C TRP A 79 -5.09 0.01 -8.22
N GLU A 80 -5.88 0.98 -7.76
CA GLU A 80 -5.46 2.36 -7.60
C GLU A 80 -5.54 2.73 -6.14
N MET A 81 -4.55 3.48 -5.65
CA MET A 81 -4.49 3.90 -4.25
C MET A 81 -3.90 5.30 -4.09
N LEU A 82 -4.31 5.99 -3.03
CA LEU A 82 -3.69 7.24 -2.55
C LEU A 82 -3.38 7.03 -1.07
N TYR A 83 -2.09 6.88 -0.75
CA TYR A 83 -1.58 6.60 0.58
C TYR A 83 -0.46 7.58 0.93
N LEU A 84 -0.56 8.21 2.08
CA LEU A 84 0.42 9.17 2.60
C LEU A 84 1.35 8.57 3.66
N GLU A 85 1.09 7.32 4.00
CA GLU A 85 1.80 6.58 5.03
C GLU A 85 2.25 5.22 4.48
N ASP A 86 3.03 4.54 5.29
CA ASP A 86 3.50 3.20 5.01
C ASP A 86 2.34 2.19 4.99
N PHE A 87 2.46 1.17 4.15
CA PHE A 87 1.44 0.16 3.97
C PHE A 87 2.05 -1.22 3.72
N VAL A 88 1.25 -2.26 3.97
CA VAL A 88 1.57 -3.63 3.60
C VAL A 88 0.38 -4.23 2.89
N ILE A 89 0.56 -4.67 1.65
CA ILE A 89 -0.45 -5.41 0.91
C ILE A 89 -0.05 -6.88 0.92
N MET A 90 -0.98 -7.77 1.24
CA MET A 90 -0.81 -9.21 1.19
C MET A 90 -1.84 -9.79 0.23
N VAL A 91 -1.39 -10.65 -0.68
CA VAL A 91 -2.25 -11.35 -1.63
C VAL A 91 -2.15 -12.85 -1.36
N ASP A 92 -3.22 -13.41 -0.78
CA ASP A 92 -3.34 -14.85 -0.53
C ASP A 92 -3.64 -15.54 -1.86
N VAL A 93 -2.80 -16.50 -2.24
CA VAL A 93 -2.97 -17.29 -3.47
C VAL A 93 -2.89 -18.79 -3.16
N GLU A 94 -3.65 -19.56 -3.93
CA GLU A 94 -3.43 -21.00 -4.07
C GLU A 94 -2.52 -21.22 -5.28
N THR A 95 -1.53 -22.09 -5.10
CA THR A 95 -0.58 -22.47 -6.15
C THR A 95 -0.51 -23.98 -6.27
N LEU A 96 0.16 -24.48 -7.32
CA LEU A 96 0.39 -25.90 -7.51
C LEU A 96 1.12 -26.53 -6.31
N GLN A 97 2.00 -25.77 -5.66
CA GLN A 97 2.81 -26.23 -4.51
C GLN A 97 2.25 -25.74 -3.16
N GLY A 98 0.93 -25.52 -3.10
CA GLY A 98 0.23 -25.12 -1.88
C GLY A 98 -0.06 -23.62 -1.81
N LYS A 99 -0.39 -23.12 -0.62
CA LYS A 99 -0.73 -21.70 -0.43
C LYS A 99 0.53 -20.84 -0.40
N ARG A 100 0.44 -19.64 -0.94
CA ARG A 100 1.46 -18.58 -0.83
C ARG A 100 0.81 -17.26 -0.47
N VAL A 101 1.63 -16.37 0.08
CA VAL A 101 1.26 -14.97 0.31
C VAL A 101 2.29 -14.12 -0.38
N LEU A 102 1.85 -13.31 -1.35
CA LEU A 102 2.69 -12.32 -2.00
C LEU A 102 2.56 -11.00 -1.23
N ILE A 103 3.68 -10.42 -0.81
CA ILE A 103 3.70 -9.22 0.03
C ILE A 103 4.19 -8.03 -0.79
N TYR A 104 3.37 -7.00 -0.95
CA TYR A 104 3.75 -5.77 -1.63
C TYR A 104 3.92 -4.62 -0.64
N THR A 105 5.02 -3.88 -0.77
CA THR A 105 5.40 -2.79 0.16
C THR A 105 5.88 -1.57 -0.63
N PRO A 106 5.89 -0.36 -0.04
CA PRO A 106 6.47 0.83 -0.68
C PRO A 106 8.00 0.81 -0.78
N SER A 107 8.67 -0.27 -0.36
CA SER A 107 10.11 -0.42 -0.53
C SER A 107 10.49 -0.65 -2.01
N GLY A 108 11.77 -0.48 -2.34
CA GLY A 108 12.34 -0.95 -3.61
C GLY A 108 12.85 -2.40 -3.56
N THR A 109 12.73 -3.06 -2.40
CA THR A 109 13.32 -4.37 -2.14
C THR A 109 12.49 -5.49 -2.76
N TYR A 110 13.17 -6.51 -3.27
CA TYR A 110 12.60 -7.79 -3.66
C TYR A 110 13.27 -8.92 -2.89
N ASN A 111 12.49 -9.84 -2.32
CA ASN A 111 12.96 -11.09 -1.75
C ASN A 111 11.88 -12.17 -1.94
N ASP A 112 12.13 -13.39 -1.46
CA ASP A 112 11.36 -14.61 -1.72
C ASP A 112 9.82 -14.46 -1.62
N PHE A 113 9.33 -13.53 -0.79
CA PHE A 113 7.90 -13.25 -0.64
C PHE A 113 7.53 -11.77 -0.69
N GLN A 114 8.50 -10.84 -0.70
CA GLN A 114 8.27 -9.40 -0.76
C GLN A 114 8.60 -8.82 -2.15
N TYR A 115 7.72 -7.96 -2.62
CA TYR A 115 7.84 -7.26 -3.89
C TYR A 115 7.69 -5.76 -3.66
N GLY A 116 8.74 -5.01 -4.00
CA GLY A 116 8.75 -3.57 -3.88
C GLY A 116 7.85 -2.92 -4.92
N LEU A 117 6.96 -2.03 -4.46
CA LEU A 117 6.20 -1.11 -5.32
C LEU A 117 6.94 0.21 -5.51
N GLY A 118 8.00 0.46 -4.74
CA GLY A 118 8.81 1.68 -4.78
C GLY A 118 8.21 2.83 -3.98
N ARG A 119 9.06 3.75 -3.47
CA ARG A 119 8.62 4.83 -2.57
C ARG A 119 7.57 5.77 -3.19
N HIS A 120 7.52 5.86 -4.52
CA HIS A 120 6.50 6.62 -5.24
C HIS A 120 5.07 6.10 -5.00
N SER A 121 4.89 4.89 -4.47
CA SER A 121 3.57 4.39 -4.06
C SER A 121 3.02 5.08 -2.81
N ILE A 122 3.87 5.73 -2.02
CA ILE A 122 3.45 6.70 -1.00
C ILE A 122 3.41 8.05 -1.68
N SER A 123 2.19 8.54 -1.95
CA SER A 123 1.97 9.72 -2.77
C SER A 123 0.72 10.48 -2.35
N ARG A 124 0.78 11.80 -2.55
CA ARG A 124 -0.39 12.70 -2.48
C ARG A 124 -1.30 12.59 -3.70
N GLU A 125 -0.89 11.79 -4.68
CA GLU A 125 -1.63 11.51 -5.90
C GLU A 125 -2.04 10.04 -5.93
N TRP A 126 -3.02 9.75 -6.77
CA TRP A 126 -3.44 8.38 -7.00
C TRP A 126 -2.45 7.63 -7.88
N VAL A 127 -1.95 6.52 -7.36
CA VAL A 127 -1.01 5.64 -8.08
C VAL A 127 -1.75 4.38 -8.50
N LYS A 128 -1.59 4.00 -9.77
CA LYS A 128 -2.08 2.73 -10.30
C LYS A 128 -0.98 1.68 -10.22
N HIS A 129 -1.29 0.54 -9.62
CA HIS A 129 -0.43 -0.62 -9.59
C HIS A 129 -1.00 -1.75 -10.47
N THR A 130 -0.11 -2.53 -11.06
CA THR A 130 -0.44 -3.74 -11.81
C THR A 130 0.65 -4.78 -11.59
N ARG A 131 0.26 -5.98 -11.14
CA ARG A 131 1.18 -7.11 -10.89
C ARG A 131 0.69 -8.34 -11.63
N ASP A 132 1.61 -9.07 -12.25
CA ASP A 132 1.36 -10.42 -12.74
C ASP A 132 1.75 -11.40 -11.62
N LEU A 133 0.75 -11.94 -10.93
CA LEU A 133 0.96 -12.73 -9.72
C LEU A 133 1.67 -14.05 -10.02
N GLU A 134 1.47 -14.63 -11.20
CA GLU A 134 2.17 -15.85 -11.60
C GLU A 134 3.64 -15.56 -11.91
N GLN A 135 3.93 -14.42 -12.55
CA GLN A 135 5.30 -13.98 -12.75
C GLN A 135 6.00 -13.73 -11.41
N ASP A 136 5.33 -13.05 -10.48
CA ASP A 136 5.86 -12.79 -9.14
C ASP A 136 6.22 -14.10 -8.43
N ILE A 137 5.30 -15.09 -8.39
CA ILE A 137 5.57 -16.43 -7.84
C ILE A 137 6.81 -17.07 -8.49
N LYS A 138 6.90 -17.02 -9.83
CA LYS A 138 7.97 -17.71 -10.58
C LYS A 138 9.35 -17.08 -10.44
N LEU A 139 9.46 -15.86 -9.90
CA LEU A 139 10.76 -15.25 -9.60
C LEU A 139 11.57 -16.08 -8.60
N TYR A 140 10.89 -16.72 -7.65
CA TYR A 140 11.54 -17.53 -6.60
C TYR A 140 11.13 -19.01 -6.65
N GLU A 141 9.98 -19.32 -7.25
CA GLU A 141 9.48 -20.69 -7.41
C GLU A 141 9.15 -20.97 -8.89
N PRO A 142 10.16 -21.18 -9.76
CA PRO A 142 9.98 -21.25 -11.22
C PRO A 142 9.07 -22.39 -11.68
N ASN A 143 8.98 -23.47 -10.89
CA ASN A 143 8.14 -24.64 -11.15
C ASN A 143 6.77 -24.56 -10.46
N ASN A 144 6.42 -23.41 -9.89
CA ASN A 144 5.13 -23.21 -9.25
C ASN A 144 4.17 -22.45 -10.17
N GLU A 145 2.89 -22.73 -10.05
CA GLU A 145 1.84 -22.18 -10.91
C GLU A 145 0.72 -21.60 -10.06
N LEU A 146 0.18 -20.45 -10.47
CA LEU A 146 -0.98 -19.86 -9.82
C LEU A 146 -2.23 -20.71 -10.11
N MET A 147 -2.94 -21.11 -9.06
CA MET A 147 -4.21 -21.83 -9.18
C MET A 147 -5.41 -20.92 -8.96
N ALA A 148 -5.34 -20.02 -7.97
CA ALA A 148 -6.38 -19.04 -7.69
C ALA A 148 -5.87 -17.92 -6.78
N VAL A 149 -6.51 -16.75 -6.87
CA VAL A 149 -6.32 -15.63 -5.93
C VAL A 149 -7.47 -15.65 -4.93
N LYS A 150 -7.19 -15.59 -3.63
CA LYS A 150 -8.20 -15.78 -2.57
C LYS A 150 -8.49 -14.52 -1.79
N LYS A 151 -7.48 -13.79 -1.38
CA LYS A 151 -7.66 -12.56 -0.59
C LYS A 151 -6.71 -11.46 -1.04
N PHE A 152 -7.19 -10.24 -1.00
CA PHE A 152 -6.37 -9.03 -1.00
C PHE A 152 -6.51 -8.41 0.38
N VAL A 153 -5.41 -8.23 1.08
CA VAL A 153 -5.38 -7.58 2.39
C VAL A 153 -4.48 -6.37 2.28
N ILE A 154 -4.90 -5.23 2.82
CA ILE A 154 -4.07 -4.04 2.96
C ILE A 154 -4.06 -3.61 4.43
N ARG A 155 -2.87 -3.32 4.93
CA ARG A 155 -2.61 -2.68 6.21
C ARG A 155 -2.16 -1.25 5.93
N GLY A 156 -2.70 -0.28 6.68
CA GLY A 156 -2.50 1.14 6.42
C GLY A 156 -3.82 1.86 6.13
N SER A 157 -3.81 3.17 6.33
CA SER A 157 -4.89 4.12 6.11
C SER A 157 -4.69 4.89 4.82
N GLY A 158 -5.76 5.05 4.06
CA GLY A 158 -5.74 5.78 2.80
C GLY A 158 -6.95 5.47 1.94
N PHE A 159 -6.83 5.78 0.64
CA PHE A 159 -7.91 5.58 -0.32
C PHE A 159 -7.55 4.47 -1.30
N ILE A 160 -8.55 3.66 -1.65
CA ILE A 160 -8.41 2.61 -2.65
C ILE A 160 -9.60 2.62 -3.61
N ASP A 161 -9.32 2.30 -4.87
CA ASP A 161 -10.32 2.13 -5.92
C ASP A 161 -9.81 1.18 -7.01
N ASN A 162 -10.69 0.76 -7.91
CA ASN A 162 -10.38 0.00 -9.12
C ASN A 162 -9.57 -1.29 -8.86
N LEU A 163 -9.81 -1.97 -7.72
CA LEU A 163 -9.24 -3.28 -7.44
C LEU A 163 -9.89 -4.34 -8.37
N MET A 164 -9.10 -4.88 -9.28
CA MET A 164 -9.54 -5.79 -10.33
C MET A 164 -8.57 -6.96 -10.50
N LEU A 165 -9.12 -8.12 -10.90
CA LEU A 165 -8.36 -9.28 -11.33
C LEU A 165 -8.68 -9.55 -12.80
N ILE A 166 -7.65 -9.63 -13.62
CA ILE A 166 -7.75 -9.57 -15.08
C ILE A 166 -7.20 -10.88 -15.68
N LYS A 167 -7.92 -11.40 -16.68
CA LYS A 167 -7.47 -12.54 -17.48
C LYS A 167 -6.41 -12.11 -18.48
N ASP A 168 -5.33 -12.88 -18.61
CA ASP A 168 -4.34 -12.61 -19.64
C ASP A 168 -4.86 -12.98 -21.03
N LYS A 169 -4.64 -12.10 -22.02
CA LYS A 169 -5.21 -12.24 -23.38
C LYS A 169 -4.65 -13.47 -24.13
N ASN A 170 -3.49 -13.99 -23.71
CA ASN A 170 -2.85 -15.15 -24.34
C ASN A 170 -3.30 -16.52 -23.77
N SER A 171 -4.23 -16.54 -22.81
CA SER A 171 -4.85 -17.80 -22.35
C SER A 171 -5.94 -18.25 -23.35
N LEU A 172 -5.53 -19.01 -24.37
CA LEU A 172 -6.45 -19.74 -25.24
C LEU A 172 -7.27 -20.76 -24.41
N ASN A 173 -8.58 -20.77 -24.63
CA ASN A 173 -9.57 -21.62 -23.96
C ASN A 173 -9.27 -23.12 -24.13
N PRO A 174 -9.44 -23.95 -23.08
CA PRO A 174 -10.11 -25.24 -23.23
C PRO A 174 -11.63 -25.02 -23.15
N LYS A 175 -12.36 -25.41 -24.20
CA LYS A 175 -13.82 -25.52 -24.15
C LYS A 175 -14.19 -26.60 -23.12
N GLY A 176 -14.58 -26.20 -21.92
CA GLY A 176 -15.18 -27.07 -20.92
C GLY A 176 -16.29 -26.32 -20.19
N LYS A 177 -17.55 -26.72 -20.40
CA LYS A 177 -18.67 -26.24 -19.59
C LYS A 177 -18.63 -26.97 -18.25
N SER A 178 -18.05 -26.38 -17.20
CA SER A 178 -18.32 -26.81 -15.83
C SER A 178 -19.45 -25.95 -15.26
N LYS A 179 -20.57 -26.60 -14.92
CA LYS A 179 -21.57 -26.04 -14.02
C LYS A 179 -21.01 -26.18 -12.61
N GLU A 180 -20.44 -25.11 -12.06
CA GLU A 180 -19.93 -25.11 -10.70
C GLU A 180 -21.09 -24.81 -9.72
N ARG A 181 -21.39 -25.79 -8.87
CA ARG A 181 -22.42 -25.68 -7.83
C ARG A 181 -21.83 -24.87 -6.68
N VAL A 182 -22.27 -23.62 -6.53
CA VAL A 182 -21.88 -22.76 -5.40
C VAL A 182 -22.32 -23.44 -4.10
N LYS A 183 -21.38 -24.07 -3.38
CA LYS A 183 -21.56 -24.39 -1.97
C LYS A 183 -21.34 -23.10 -1.19
N GLN A 184 -22.44 -22.55 -0.68
CA GLN A 184 -22.41 -21.41 0.23
C GLN A 184 -21.61 -21.82 1.48
N SER A 185 -20.37 -21.33 1.59
CA SER A 185 -19.52 -21.59 2.75
C SER A 185 -20.04 -20.81 3.95
N THR A 186 -20.21 -21.50 5.07
CA THR A 186 -20.42 -20.89 6.39
C THR A 186 -19.34 -19.83 6.67
N PRO A 187 -19.64 -18.74 7.41
CA PRO A 187 -18.64 -17.74 7.75
C PRO A 187 -17.49 -18.40 8.52
N LYS A 188 -16.32 -18.52 7.88
CA LYS A 188 -15.10 -19.03 8.53
C LYS A 188 -14.74 -18.05 9.65
N LYS A 189 -14.69 -18.55 10.89
CA LYS A 189 -14.16 -17.80 12.02
C LYS A 189 -12.72 -17.38 11.70
N PHE A 190 -12.39 -16.11 11.87
CA PHE A 190 -11.04 -15.60 11.67
C PHE A 190 -10.11 -16.24 12.71
N SER A 191 -9.12 -16.99 12.24
CA SER A 191 -8.03 -17.56 13.05
C SER A 191 -6.70 -17.06 12.47
N LEU A 192 -6.48 -15.74 12.48
CA LEU A 192 -5.20 -15.20 12.07
C LEU A 192 -4.18 -15.44 13.19
N PRO A 193 -2.95 -15.86 12.86
CA PRO A 193 -1.89 -15.93 13.84
C PRO A 193 -1.51 -14.54 14.37
N VAL A 194 -0.88 -14.52 15.54
CA VAL A 194 -0.29 -13.33 16.15
C VAL A 194 1.23 -13.39 16.05
N MET A 195 1.86 -12.23 15.87
CA MET A 195 3.31 -12.09 15.84
C MET A 195 3.75 -10.98 16.80
N LYS A 196 4.87 -11.20 17.49
CA LYS A 196 5.53 -10.23 18.37
C LYS A 196 7.02 -10.19 18.04
N LEU A 197 7.49 -9.02 17.61
CA LEU A 197 8.92 -8.72 17.49
C LEU A 197 9.51 -8.50 18.90
N LEU A 198 10.68 -9.09 19.16
CA LEU A 198 11.46 -8.83 20.37
C LEU A 198 12.46 -7.69 20.09
N GLY A 199 12.90 -6.95 21.10
CA GLY A 199 13.85 -5.83 20.94
C GLY A 199 13.30 -4.62 20.17
N ASP A 200 14.17 -3.68 19.84
CA ASP A 200 13.80 -2.35 19.35
C ASP A 200 13.27 -2.34 17.91
N ASN A 201 12.25 -1.50 17.67
CA ASN A 201 11.73 -1.20 16.35
C ASN A 201 11.34 0.29 16.30
N PRO A 202 12.15 1.17 15.69
CA PRO A 202 13.32 0.85 14.86
C PRO A 202 14.54 0.38 15.67
N LEU A 203 15.28 -0.58 15.12
CA LEU A 203 16.60 -1.00 15.61
C LEU A 203 17.67 -0.09 15.02
N LYS A 204 18.59 0.42 15.84
CA LYS A 204 19.69 1.28 15.39
C LYS A 204 21.00 0.50 15.38
N LEU A 205 21.77 0.67 14.32
CA LEU A 205 23.10 0.11 14.13
C LEU A 205 24.09 1.22 13.76
N LYS A 206 25.33 1.12 14.22
CA LYS A 206 26.41 1.94 13.66
C LYS A 206 26.80 1.41 12.27
N ARG A 207 27.36 2.27 11.41
CA ARG A 207 27.92 1.84 10.13
C ARG A 207 28.97 0.75 10.36
N GLY A 208 28.82 -0.37 9.65
CA GLY A 208 29.67 -1.55 9.74
C GLY A 208 29.31 -2.51 10.88
N GLU A 209 28.37 -2.16 11.76
CA GLU A 209 27.93 -3.05 12.83
C GLU A 209 27.14 -4.24 12.28
N GLN A 210 27.36 -5.43 12.82
CA GLN A 210 26.65 -6.62 12.35
C GLN A 210 25.20 -6.59 12.84
N TYR A 211 24.24 -6.75 11.92
CA TYR A 211 22.84 -6.99 12.30
C TYR A 211 22.70 -8.32 13.03
N ARG A 212 22.15 -8.28 14.25
CA ARG A 212 21.76 -9.45 15.03
C ARG A 212 20.27 -9.38 15.30
N GLU A 213 19.52 -10.34 14.78
CA GLU A 213 18.07 -10.41 14.98
C GLU A 213 17.75 -10.59 16.48
N PRO A 214 17.03 -9.63 17.12
CA PRO A 214 16.66 -9.76 18.53
C PRO A 214 15.63 -10.87 18.80
N GLY A 215 14.95 -11.35 17.75
CA GLY A 215 14.06 -12.51 17.79
C GLY A 215 12.62 -12.14 17.50
N VAL A 216 11.85 -13.15 17.09
CA VAL A 216 10.42 -13.03 16.75
C VAL A 216 9.67 -14.24 17.28
N ILE A 217 8.48 -14.02 17.83
CA ILE A 217 7.57 -15.08 18.24
C ILE A 217 6.30 -14.96 17.42
N ALA A 218 5.87 -16.07 16.81
CA ALA A 218 4.56 -16.18 16.16
C ALA A 218 3.79 -17.37 16.73
N GLN A 219 2.50 -17.19 16.97
CA GLN A 219 1.60 -18.21 17.51
C GLN A 219 0.26 -18.21 16.78
N ASP A 220 -0.30 -19.39 16.57
CA ASP A 220 -1.70 -19.52 16.14
C ASP A 220 -2.67 -19.32 17.32
N VAL A 221 -3.97 -19.25 17.03
CA VAL A 221 -5.02 -18.99 18.03
C VAL A 221 -5.10 -20.03 19.15
N ASP A 222 -4.58 -21.23 18.92
CA ASP A 222 -4.50 -22.32 19.90
C ASP A 222 -3.19 -22.33 20.71
N GLY A 223 -2.31 -21.36 20.47
CA GLY A 223 -1.01 -21.23 21.14
C GLY A 223 0.13 -21.98 20.44
N THR A 224 -0.14 -22.70 19.34
CA THR A 224 0.90 -23.40 18.57
C THR A 224 1.93 -22.40 18.04
N THR A 225 3.21 -22.61 18.35
CA THR A 225 4.31 -21.80 17.79
C THR A 225 4.43 -22.05 16.30
N LEU A 226 4.50 -20.97 15.54
CA LEU A 226 4.63 -21.01 14.08
C LEU A 226 6.07 -20.71 13.66
N PHE A 227 6.47 -21.33 12.55
CA PHE A 227 7.72 -20.98 11.89
C PHE A 227 7.61 -19.59 11.25
N VAL A 228 8.67 -18.79 11.40
CA VAL A 228 8.75 -17.42 10.89
C VAL A 228 9.79 -17.38 9.79
N ASN A 229 9.37 -17.06 8.57
CA ASN A 229 10.26 -16.68 7.49
C ASN A 229 10.64 -15.19 7.66
N MET A 230 11.89 -14.85 7.40
CA MET A 230 12.36 -13.46 7.45
C MET A 230 13.18 -13.10 6.20
N SER A 231 13.08 -11.84 5.78
CA SER A 231 14.02 -11.30 4.79
C SER A 231 15.40 -11.07 5.39
N ASN A 232 16.45 -11.19 4.57
CA ASN A 232 17.85 -11.06 4.99
C ASN A 232 18.60 -10.02 4.16
N ASP A 233 18.00 -8.85 3.96
CA ASP A 233 18.43 -7.82 3.02
C ASP A 233 19.10 -6.59 3.68
N ILE A 234 19.58 -6.72 4.92
CA ILE A 234 20.24 -5.62 5.64
C ILE A 234 21.69 -5.43 5.16
N ASN A 235 21.98 -4.28 4.53
CA ASN A 235 23.36 -3.85 4.24
C ASN A 235 23.86 -2.88 5.31
N SER A 236 24.47 -3.40 6.38
CA SER A 236 24.97 -2.52 7.46
C SER A 236 26.23 -1.73 7.12
N LYS A 237 26.78 -1.87 5.91
CA LYS A 237 27.95 -1.10 5.47
C LYS A 237 27.60 0.27 4.90
N GLU A 238 26.34 0.49 4.60
CA GLU A 238 25.82 1.74 4.04
C GLU A 238 24.85 2.37 5.03
N ASP A 239 24.92 3.68 5.19
CA ASP A 239 23.96 4.39 6.01
C ASP A 239 22.60 4.39 5.31
N GLY A 240 21.54 4.22 6.09
CA GLY A 240 20.22 4.19 5.53
C GLY A 240 19.21 3.46 6.39
N GLN A 241 17.98 3.44 5.87
CA GLN A 241 16.88 2.72 6.46
C GLN A 241 16.61 1.45 5.66
N TYR A 242 16.70 0.32 6.34
CA TYR A 242 16.43 -1.01 5.83
C TYR A 242 15.20 -1.58 6.54
N THR A 243 14.53 -2.55 5.92
CA THR A 243 13.30 -3.14 6.45
C THR A 243 13.39 -4.65 6.41
N VAL A 244 13.40 -5.29 7.58
CA VAL A 244 13.22 -6.74 7.69
C VAL A 244 11.74 -7.06 7.67
N VAL A 245 11.31 -7.98 6.82
CA VAL A 245 9.92 -8.46 6.75
C VAL A 245 9.83 -9.87 7.28
N TYR A 246 8.89 -10.10 8.19
CA TYR A 246 8.62 -11.40 8.78
C TYR A 246 7.27 -11.93 8.32
N LEU A 247 7.19 -13.21 8.00
CA LEU A 247 5.97 -13.89 7.56
C LEU A 247 5.83 -15.21 8.33
N ALA A 248 4.70 -15.38 9.02
CA ALA A 248 4.28 -16.64 9.60
C ALA A 248 2.91 -17.05 9.05
N THR A 249 2.76 -18.33 8.73
CA THR A 249 1.54 -18.90 8.16
C THR A 249 1.13 -20.12 8.99
N ASN A 250 -0.12 -20.18 9.41
CA ASN A 250 -0.64 -21.34 10.13
C ASN A 250 -1.03 -22.50 9.19
N SER A 251 -1.39 -23.63 9.77
CA SER A 251 -1.73 -24.87 9.03
C SER A 251 -2.93 -24.71 8.09
N VAL A 252 -3.84 -23.78 8.39
CA VAL A 252 -5.01 -23.48 7.56
C VAL A 252 -4.72 -22.41 6.49
N GLY A 253 -3.49 -21.88 6.45
CA GLY A 253 -3.00 -20.94 5.44
C GLY A 253 -3.33 -19.48 5.69
N ASP A 254 -3.76 -19.14 6.91
CA ASP A 254 -3.91 -17.76 7.34
C ASP A 254 -2.55 -17.25 7.83
N SER A 255 -2.18 -16.02 7.44
CA SER A 255 -0.83 -15.49 7.64
C SER A 255 -0.82 -14.16 8.38
N VAL A 256 0.30 -13.90 9.07
CA VAL A 256 0.62 -12.61 9.70
C VAL A 256 1.96 -12.14 9.19
N VAL A 257 2.05 -10.83 8.92
CA VAL A 257 3.26 -10.15 8.48
C VAL A 257 3.57 -9.05 9.47
N ASP A 258 4.82 -8.93 9.90
CA ASP A 258 5.31 -7.77 10.66
C ASP A 258 6.64 -7.29 10.08
N ARG A 259 7.09 -6.10 10.47
CA ARG A 259 8.31 -5.50 9.94
C ARG A 259 9.15 -4.82 11.01
N ARG A 260 10.47 -5.00 10.92
CA ARG A 260 11.44 -4.24 11.71
C ARG A 260 12.14 -3.23 10.81
N ILE A 261 12.11 -1.96 11.21
CA ILE A 261 12.94 -0.93 10.61
C ILE A 261 14.33 -0.99 11.23
N VAL A 262 15.36 -1.08 10.41
CA VAL A 262 16.77 -1.04 10.83
C VAL A 262 17.39 0.23 10.28
N ILE A 263 17.87 1.10 11.16
CA ILE A 263 18.54 2.35 10.81
C ILE A 263 20.04 2.15 11.00
N VAL A 264 20.82 2.28 9.92
CA VAL A 264 22.28 2.19 9.93
C VAL A 264 22.86 3.60 9.85
N GLY A 265 23.74 3.93 10.78
CA GLY A 265 24.33 5.26 10.91
C GLY A 265 23.46 6.24 11.70
N GLU A 266 23.90 7.49 11.78
CA GLU A 266 23.07 8.57 12.29
C GLU A 266 22.11 8.98 11.17
N GLY A 267 20.85 8.54 11.25
CA GLY A 267 19.83 9.01 10.31
C GLY A 267 19.80 10.54 10.37
N GLU A 268 20.03 11.20 9.25
CA GLU A 268 19.96 12.66 9.15
C GLU A 268 18.59 13.15 9.65
N SER A 269 18.52 13.61 10.90
CA SER A 269 17.60 14.68 11.22
C SER A 269 18.17 15.90 10.52
N GLN A 270 17.52 16.38 9.47
CA GLN A 270 17.81 17.70 8.94
C GLN A 270 17.72 18.69 10.12
N LYS A 271 18.86 19.20 10.56
CA LYS A 271 18.90 20.47 11.26
C LYS A 271 18.42 21.49 10.24
N GLU A 272 17.20 21.98 10.40
CA GLU A 272 16.82 23.27 9.84
C GLU A 272 17.87 24.28 10.33
N SER A 273 18.75 24.69 9.42
CA SER A 273 19.53 25.90 9.61
C SER A 273 18.54 27.05 9.64
N VAL A 274 18.21 27.51 10.85
CA VAL A 274 17.72 28.87 11.06
C VAL A 274 18.84 29.77 10.53
N SER A 275 18.66 30.37 9.36
CA SER A 275 19.47 31.49 8.93
C SER A 275 19.19 32.62 9.90
N GLU A 276 20.19 32.97 10.71
CA GLU A 276 20.22 34.24 11.42
C GLU A 276 20.00 35.36 10.40
N GLU A 277 18.99 36.20 10.66
CA GLU A 277 18.77 37.44 9.93
C GLU A 277 20.02 38.31 10.07
N GLU A 278 20.74 38.49 8.97
CA GLU A 278 21.77 39.52 8.87
C GLU A 278 21.04 40.87 8.92
N SER A 279 21.19 41.57 10.05
CA SER A 279 20.68 42.91 10.26
C SER A 279 21.39 43.87 9.29
N ILE A 280 20.68 44.29 8.25
CA ILE A 280 21.14 45.39 7.40
C ILE A 280 20.83 46.70 8.15
N GLU A 281 21.84 47.28 8.78
CA GLU A 281 21.78 48.67 9.23
C GLU A 281 21.62 49.59 8.00
N PRO A 282 20.77 50.63 8.06
CA PRO A 282 20.67 51.61 6.99
C PRO A 282 21.93 52.50 6.98
N PRO A 283 22.46 52.88 5.81
CA PRO A 283 23.56 53.83 5.74
C PRO A 283 23.09 55.24 6.12
N GLU A 284 23.79 55.86 7.06
CA GLU A 284 23.63 57.27 7.42
C GLU A 284 24.12 58.20 6.30
N ASP A 285 23.25 59.17 5.98
CA ASP A 285 23.43 60.53 5.46
C ASP A 285 24.59 60.89 4.50
N ASP A 286 24.20 61.42 3.35
CA ASP A 286 24.86 62.60 2.80
C ASP A 286 23.79 63.63 2.36
N LEU A 287 23.83 64.80 3.01
CA LEU A 287 22.96 65.96 2.81
C LEU A 287 23.37 66.74 1.55
N LEU A 288 22.39 67.29 0.79
CA LEU A 288 22.13 68.74 0.71
C LEU A 288 21.14 69.13 -0.43
N GLU A 289 20.15 69.95 -0.05
CA GLU A 289 19.50 71.10 -0.75
C GLU A 289 18.81 70.88 -2.13
N GLU A 290 17.66 71.45 -2.51
CA GLU A 290 16.66 72.36 -1.95
C GLU A 290 15.41 72.33 -2.89
N ASP A 291 14.25 72.74 -2.36
CA ASP A 291 13.06 73.29 -3.04
C ASP A 291 12.31 72.51 -4.15
N ASN A 292 11.10 72.03 -3.84
CA ASN A 292 9.87 72.76 -4.25
C ASN A 292 8.58 72.26 -3.60
N LEU A 293 7.65 73.20 -3.53
CA LEU A 293 6.37 73.28 -2.82
C LEU A 293 5.21 72.46 -3.46
N MET A 294 4.18 72.19 -2.64
CA MET A 294 2.79 71.75 -2.94
C MET A 294 2.63 70.23 -3.18
N GLU A 295 1.64 69.51 -2.64
CA GLU A 295 0.32 69.88 -2.14
C GLU A 295 -0.22 68.77 -1.19
N LYS A 296 -1.13 69.16 -0.30
CA LYS A 296 -1.78 68.32 0.71
C LYS A 296 -2.66 67.24 0.08
N GLU A 297 -2.72 66.06 0.69
CA GLU A 297 -4.02 65.43 0.99
C GLU A 297 -3.94 64.46 2.18
N LYS A 298 -4.84 64.69 3.13
CA LYS A 298 -5.08 63.91 4.35
C LYS A 298 -5.85 62.63 3.98
N TYR A 299 -5.47 61.48 4.55
CA TYR A 299 -6.48 60.50 4.97
C TYR A 299 -6.12 59.91 6.32
N GLU A 300 -7.12 60.02 7.19
CA GLU A 300 -7.12 59.83 8.64
C GLU A 300 -7.51 58.38 8.95
N TYR A 301 -6.73 57.70 9.78
CA TYR A 301 -7.04 56.34 10.27
C TYR A 301 -8.05 56.48 11.44
N PRO A 302 -9.19 55.77 11.45
CA PRO A 302 -10.07 55.81 12.60
C PRO A 302 -9.53 54.91 13.73
N GLU A 303 -9.21 55.55 14.86
CA GLU A 303 -9.03 54.87 16.14
C GLU A 303 -10.33 54.20 16.60
N ARG A 304 -10.22 52.98 17.13
CA ARG A 304 -11.22 52.44 18.06
C ARG A 304 -10.90 52.95 19.47
N PRO A 305 -11.94 53.34 20.23
CA PRO A 305 -12.02 52.85 21.59
C PRO A 305 -13.43 52.29 21.90
N GLY A 306 -13.42 51.26 22.75
CA GLY A 306 -14.59 50.45 23.06
C GLY A 306 -15.51 51.01 24.14
N LEU A 307 -16.63 50.29 24.26
CA LEU A 307 -17.28 49.80 25.49
C LEU A 307 -18.12 48.58 25.09
#